data_AF-A0A2V9Y313-F1
#
_entry.id   AF-A0A2V9Y313-F1
#
_cell.length_a   1.000
_cell.length_b   1.000
_cell.length_c   1.000
_cell.angle_alpha   90.00
_cell.angle_beta   90.00
_cell.angle_gamma   90.00
#
_symmetry.space_group_name_H-M   'P 1'
#
loop_
_entity.id
_entity.type
_entity.pdbx_description
1 polymer ?
#
loop_
_entity_poly.entity_id
_entity_poly.type
_entity_poly.pdbx_seq_one_letter_code
_entity_poly.pdbx_strand_id
1 'polypeptide(L)' 'PPAELDEAFTRLQVTYDPLRASLLTAAKSSFDAGFLGRQMPDLSRLYDLTLLNQVLTEKGKKTIQ' A
#
# COMPACT_ATOMS: atom_id res chain seq x y z
N PRO A 1 -16.95 -15.10 14.87
CA PRO A 1 -17.49 -16.38 14.37
C PRO A 1 -17.58 -16.29 12.83
N PRO A 2 -18.17 -17.26 12.11
CA PRO A 2 -18.23 -17.20 10.65
C PRO A 2 -19.01 -15.98 10.10
N ALA A 3 -20.10 -15.60 10.77
CA ALA A 3 -20.98 -14.52 10.32
C ALA A 3 -20.29 -13.14 10.25
N GLU A 4 -19.36 -12.87 11.16
CA GLU A 4 -18.61 -11.61 11.21
C GLU A 4 -17.58 -11.52 10.09
N LEU A 5 -17.03 -12.66 9.67
CA LEU A 5 -16.17 -12.72 8.48
C LEU A 5 -17.00 -12.47 7.22
N ASP A 6 -18.14 -13.14 7.08
CA ASP A 6 -19.05 -12.94 5.95
C ASP A 6 -19.46 -11.47 5.82
N GLU A 7 -19.83 -10.84 6.93
CA GLU A 7 -20.16 -9.41 7.00
C GLU A 7 -18.96 -8.53 6.62
N ALA A 8 -17.74 -8.83 7.12
CA ALA A 8 -16.54 -8.08 6.78
C ALA A 8 -16.21 -8.13 5.29
N PHE A 9 -16.39 -9.28 4.63
CA PHE A 9 -16.16 -9.43 3.20
C PHE A 9 -17.12 -8.60 2.35
N THR A 10 -18.36 -8.35 2.82
CA THR A 10 -19.30 -7.46 2.08
C THR A 10 -18.81 -6.02 1.94
N ARG A 11 -17.93 -5.57 2.84
CA ARG A 11 -17.36 -4.21 2.84
C ARG A 11 -15.99 -4.13 2.18
N LEU A 12 -15.42 -5.26 1.78
CA LEU A 12 -14.07 -5.32 1.21
C LEU A 12 -14.10 -4.79 -0.23
N GLN A 13 -13.26 -3.80 -0.51
CA GLN A 13 -13.03 -3.29 -1.84
C GLN A 13 -11.65 -3.74 -2.34
N VAL A 14 -11.63 -4.56 -3.40
CA VAL A 14 -10.38 -4.93 -4.07
C VAL A 14 -9.94 -3.77 -4.97
N THR A 15 -8.70 -3.33 -4.82
CA THR A 15 -8.11 -2.26 -5.62
C THR A 15 -6.66 -2.60 -5.98
N TYR A 16 -6.17 -2.02 -7.07
CA TYR A 16 -4.76 -2.03 -7.45
C TYR A 16 -4.03 -0.74 -7.02
N ASP A 17 -4.66 0.11 -6.20
CA ASP A 17 -4.03 1.26 -5.57
C ASP A 17 -2.96 0.79 -4.55
N PRO A 18 -1.69 1.21 -4.68
CA PRO A 18 -0.60 0.81 -3.80
C PRO A 18 -0.63 1.52 -2.44
N LEU A 19 -1.62 2.38 -2.17
CA LEU A 19 -1.80 3.12 -0.91
C LEU A 19 -0.59 3.97 -0.52
N ARG A 20 0.12 4.54 -1.51
CA ARG A 20 1.36 5.32 -1.34
C ARG A 20 1.24 6.41 -0.27
N ALA A 21 0.18 7.21 -0.32
CA ALA A 21 -0.02 8.32 0.61
C ALA A 21 -0.18 7.84 2.08
N SER A 22 -0.95 6.77 2.27
CA SER A 22 -1.14 6.14 3.58
C SER A 22 0.16 5.54 4.12
N LEU A 23 0.95 4.89 3.26
CA LEU A 23 2.26 4.34 3.64
C LEU A 23 3.25 5.42 4.06
N LEU A 24 3.35 6.52 3.32
CA LEU A 24 4.21 7.65 3.68
C LEU A 24 3.78 8.30 5.01
N THR A 25 2.46 8.40 5.23
CA THR A 25 1.91 8.92 6.50
C THR A 25 2.26 8.00 7.66
N ALA A 26 2.09 6.69 7.50
CA ALA A 26 2.45 5.70 8.52
C ALA A 26 3.96 5.73 8.83
N ALA A 27 4.81 5.76 7.79
CA ALA A 27 6.26 5.84 7.97
C ALA A 27 6.68 7.11 8.72
N LYS A 28 6.07 8.26 8.40
CA LYS A 28 6.30 9.50 9.15
C LYS A 28 5.89 9.36 10.61
N SER A 29 4.68 8.86 10.88
CA SER A 29 4.22 8.64 12.26
C SER A 29 5.13 7.68 13.04
N SER A 30 5.63 6.63 12.40
CA SER A 30 6.58 5.70 13.00
C SER A 30 7.95 6.33 13.27
N PHE A 31 8.43 7.20 12.39
CA PHE A 31 9.65 7.98 12.62
C PHE A 31 9.49 8.95 13.78
N ASP A 32 8.40 9.72 13.79
CA ASP A 32 8.09 10.69 14.85
C ASP A 32 7.96 10.00 16.22
N ALA A 33 7.45 8.76 16.24
CA ALA A 33 7.37 7.92 17.44
C ALA A 33 8.70 7.21 17.81
N GLY A 34 9.78 7.40 17.04
CA GLY A 34 11.11 6.88 17.32
C GLY A 34 11.36 5.43 16.86
N PHE A 35 10.47 4.83 16.07
CA PHE A 35 10.60 3.43 15.62
C PHE A 35 11.50 3.26 14.41
N LEU A 36 11.77 4.32 13.63
CA LEU A 36 12.56 4.24 12.39
C LEU A 36 13.99 4.79 12.52
N GLY A 37 14.52 4.81 13.74
CA GLY A 37 15.87 5.28 14.03
C GLY A 37 15.97 6.80 14.15
N ARG A 38 17.20 7.31 14.12
CA ARG A 38 17.50 8.74 14.36
C ARG A 38 17.30 9.63 13.13
N GLN A 39 17.30 9.03 11.95
CA GLN A 39 17.14 9.73 10.67
C GLN A 39 16.08 9.01 9.85
N MET A 40 15.32 9.78 9.08
CA MET A 40 14.29 9.22 8.22
C MET A 40 14.92 8.26 7.21
N PRO A 41 14.48 6.99 7.14
CA PRO A 41 14.99 6.06 6.15
C PRO A 41 14.56 6.48 4.73
N ASP A 42 15.31 6.02 3.73
CA ASP A 42 14.92 6.17 2.33
C ASP A 42 13.67 5.33 2.04
N LEU A 43 12.56 5.99 1.73
CA LEU A 43 11.28 5.36 1.41
C LEU A 43 11.07 5.14 -0.09
N SER A 44 12.02 5.53 -0.95
CA SER A 44 11.87 5.40 -2.41
C SER A 44 11.72 3.96 -2.88
N ARG A 45 12.19 2.99 -2.09
CA ARG A 45 12.12 1.55 -2.37
C ARG A 45 11.11 0.79 -1.51
N LEU A 46 10.17 1.50 -0.88
CA LEU A 46 9.19 0.89 0.03
C LEU A 46 8.25 -0.10 -0.68
N TYR A 47 8.05 0.05 -1.99
CA TYR A 47 7.26 -0.86 -2.80
C TYR A 47 7.83 -0.92 -4.23
N ASP A 48 7.70 -2.07 -4.88
CA ASP A 48 8.09 -2.30 -6.27
C ASP A 48 6.83 -2.49 -7.13
N LEU A 49 6.57 -1.54 -8.04
CA LEU A 49 5.40 -1.56 -8.92
C LEU A 49 5.66 -2.29 -10.24
N THR A 50 6.83 -2.88 -10.44
CA THR A 50 7.23 -3.48 -11.73
C THR A 50 6.21 -4.52 -12.20
N LEU A 51 5.91 -5.52 -11.37
CA LEU A 51 4.98 -6.59 -11.73
C LEU A 51 3.53 -6.08 -11.87
N LEU A 52 3.11 -5.19 -10.98
CA LEU A 52 1.76 -4.62 -11.05
C LEU A 52 1.56 -3.84 -12.36
N ASN A 53 2.55 -3.03 -12.75
CA ASN A 53 2.52 -2.26 -13.99
C ASN A 53 2.56 -3.14 -15.23
N GLN A 54 3.25 -4.29 -15.20
CA GLN A 54 3.16 -5.29 -16.27
C GLN A 54 1.72 -5.79 -16.44
N VAL A 55 1.07 -6.22 -15.35
CA VAL A 55 -0.31 -6.70 -15.37
C VAL A 55 -1.30 -5.60 -15.79
N LEU A 56 -1.12 -4.36 -15.33
CA LEU A 56 -1.97 -3.23 -15.73
C LEU A 56 -1.85 -2.97 -17.23
N THR A 57 -0.63 -3.04 -17.77
CA THR A 57 -0.37 -2.87 -19.21
C THR A 57 -1.05 -3.97 -20.03
N GLU A 58 -0.90 -5.24 -19.64
CA GLU A 58 -1.57 -6.37 -20.30
C GLU A 58 -3.10 -6.25 -20.26
N LYS A 59 -3.66 -5.62 -19.22
CA LYS A 59 -5.09 -5.34 -19.08
C LYS A 59 -5.54 -4.04 -19.75
N GLY A 60 -4.67 -3.36 -20.51
CA GLY A 60 -5.00 -2.10 -21.19
C GLY A 60 -5.26 -0.92 -20.24
N LYS A 61 -4.75 -0.99 -19.00
CA LYS A 61 -4.86 0.05 -17.98
C LYS A 61 -3.59 0.92 -17.95
N LYS A 62 -3.72 2.13 -17.41
CA LYS A 62 -2.58 3.01 -17.17
C LYS A 62 -1.72 2.45 -16.04
N THR A 63 -0.40 2.57 -16.19
CA THR A 63 0.56 2.30 -15.11
C THR A 63 0.44 3.33 -13.99
N ILE A 64 0.97 2.98 -12.84
CA ILE A 64 0.93 3.77 -11.59
C ILE A 64 2.34 3.98 -11.03
N GLN A 65 2.48 5.00 -10.17
CA GLN A 65 3.74 5.47 -9.57
C GLN A 65 3.63 5.60 -8.04
#